data_AF-A0A5C6DGG3-F1
#
_entry.id   AF-A0A5C6DGG3-F1
#
_cell.length_a   1.000
_cell.length_b   1.000
_cell.length_c   1.000
_cell.angle_alpha   90.00
_cell.angle_beta   90.00
_cell.angle_gamma   90.00
#
_symmetry.space_group_name_H-M   'P 1'
#
loop_
_entity.id
_entity.type
_entity.pdbx_description
1 polymer ?
#
loop_
_entity_poly.entity_id
_entity_poly.type
_entity_poly.pdbx_seq_one_letter_code
_entity_poly.pdbx_strand_id
1 'polypeptide(L)' 'MSWRIVVPLFDEIGDLNSHVQIKLLRVLETGCFERVGGEETLESNVRIIAATNKDLEEEIREGRF' A
#
# COMPACT_ATOMS: atom_id res chain seq x y z
N MET A 1 -9.58 21.91 13.42
CA MET A 1 -8.87 20.63 13.23
C MET A 1 -8.78 20.37 11.74
N SER A 2 -7.64 20.68 11.12
CA SER A 2 -7.45 20.52 9.67
C SER A 2 -6.92 19.11 9.41
N TRP A 3 -7.81 18.20 9.02
CA TRP A 3 -7.43 16.88 8.53
C TRP A 3 -6.83 17.06 7.13
N ARG A 4 -5.50 17.05 7.02
CA ARG A 4 -4.82 17.04 5.73
C ARG A 4 -4.82 15.60 5.22
N ILE A 5 -5.74 15.30 4.30
CA ILE A 5 -5.69 14.07 3.52
C ILE A 5 -4.38 14.11 2.71
N VAL A 6 -3.49 13.17 2.97
CA VAL A 6 -2.26 13.00 2.18
C VAL A 6 -2.54 11.97 1.08
N VAL A 7 -2.14 12.32 -0.14
CA VAL A 7 -2.31 11.47 -1.32
C VAL A 7 -0.95 11.01 -1.83
N PRO A 8 -0.43 9.86 -1.36
CA PRO A 8 0.78 9.28 -1.95
C PRO A 8 0.48 8.68 -3.32
N LEU A 9 1.42 8.86 -4.25
CA LEU A 9 1.47 8.16 -5.54
C LEU A 9 2.43 6.97 -5.40
N PHE A 10 1.94 5.76 -5.68
CA PHE A 10 2.78 4.58 -5.89
C PHE A 10 2.89 4.31 -7.38
N ASP A 11 4.08 4.51 -7.93
CA ASP A 11 4.38 4.07 -9.29
C ASP A 11 4.82 2.60 -9.27
N GLU A 12 4.57 1.89 -10.37
CA GLU A 12 4.94 0.49 -10.57
C GLU A 12 4.50 -0.46 -9.43
N ILE A 13 3.24 -0.35 -8.96
CA ILE A 13 2.72 -1.17 -7.85
C ILE A 13 2.86 -2.69 -8.10
N GLY A 14 2.82 -3.11 -9.37
CA GLY A 14 3.01 -4.49 -9.81
C GLY A 14 4.44 -5.03 -9.63
N ASP A 15 5.42 -4.20 -9.27
CA ASP A 15 6.82 -4.59 -9.01
C ASP A 15 7.14 -4.66 -7.51
N LEU A 16 6.18 -4.35 -6.64
CA LEU A 16 6.33 -4.59 -5.21
C LEU A 16 6.49 -6.07 -4.93
N ASN A 17 7.43 -6.42 -4.06
CA ASN A 17 7.51 -7.78 -3.56
C ASN A 17 6.28 -8.12 -2.69
N SER A 18 5.96 -9.40 -2.59
CA SER A 18 4.76 -9.88 -1.89
C SER A 18 4.72 -9.50 -0.40
N HIS A 19 5.88 -9.40 0.27
CA HIS A 19 5.93 -8.94 1.66
C HIS A 19 5.46 -7.49 1.82
N VAL A 20 5.84 -6.61 0.90
CA VAL A 20 5.41 -5.20 0.90
C VAL A 20 3.94 -5.10 0.51
N GLN A 21 3.48 -5.88 -0.48
CA GLN A 21 2.06 -5.94 -0.86
C GLN A 21 1.17 -6.34 0.33
N ILE A 22 1.53 -7.38 1.09
CA ILE A 22 0.80 -7.81 2.30
C ILE A 22 0.74 -6.69 3.35
N LYS A 23 1.87 -5.98 3.57
CA LYS A 23 1.89 -4.86 4.50
C LYS A 23 0.99 -3.72 4.03
N LEU A 24 1.05 -3.37 2.74
CA LEU A 24 0.19 -2.34 2.15
C LEU A 24 -1.29 -2.70 2.30
N LEU A 25 -1.66 -3.95 2.04
CA LEU A 25 -3.03 -4.44 2.22
C LEU A 25 -3.50 -4.25 3.66
N ARG A 26 -2.67 -4.60 4.65
CA ARG A 26 -3.00 -4.36 6.07
C ARG A 26 -3.24 -2.88 6.38
N VAL A 27 -2.44 -1.98 5.82
CA VAL A 27 -2.63 -0.53 6.01
C VAL A 27 -3.92 -0.06 5.34
N LEU A 28 -4.24 -0.56 4.14
CA LEU A 28 -5.48 -0.23 3.44
C LEU A 28 -6.73 -0.70 4.17
N GLU A 29 -6.68 -1.90 4.77
CA GLU A 29 -7.81 -2.48 5.50
C GLU A 29 -8.01 -1.84 6.88
N THR A 30 -6.92 -1.60 7.61
CA THR A 30 -6.99 -1.14 9.00
C THR A 30 -6.85 0.36 9.17
N GLY A 31 -6.27 1.06 8.18
CA GLY A 31 -5.84 2.45 8.32
C GLY A 31 -4.64 2.63 9.25
N CYS A 32 -4.00 1.55 9.70
CA CYS A 32 -2.97 1.55 10.73
C CYS A 32 -1.65 0.96 10.21
N PHE A 33 -0.52 1.48 10.70
CA PHE A 33 0.80 0.96 10.38
C PHE A 33 1.81 1.17 11.51
N GLU A 34 2.91 0.42 11.47
CA GLU A 34 4.07 0.60 12.36
C GLU A 34 5.25 1.19 11.57
N ARG A 35 6.06 2.03 12.22
CA ARG A 35 7.32 2.51 11.62
C ARG A 35 8.33 1.37 11.58
N VAL A 36 9.23 1.39 10.61
CA VAL A 36 10.34 0.42 10.55
C VAL A 36 11.17 0.52 11.83
N GLY A 37 11.24 -0.58 12.58
CA GLY A 37 11.96 -0.64 13.86
C GLY A 37 11.23 -0.04 15.06
N GLY A 38 9.97 0.36 14.92
CA GLY A 38 9.11 0.79 16.02
C GLY A 38 8.03 -0.24 16.34
N GLU A 39 7.49 -0.18 17.55
CA GLU A 39 6.37 -1.02 18.03
C GLU A 39 5.07 -0.22 18.19
N GLU A 40 5.11 1.08 17.91
CA GLU A 40 3.95 1.96 17.99
C GLU A 40 3.10 1.87 16.72
N THR A 41 1.82 1.53 16.92
CA THR A 41 0.79 1.56 15.87
C THR A 41 0.28 2.98 15.67
N LEU A 42 0.34 3.46 14.44
CA LEU A 42 -0.09 4.80 14.04
C LEU A 42 -1.31 4.72 13.11
N GLU A 43 -2.33 5.53 13.40
CA GLU A 43 -3.47 5.71 12.51
C GLU A 43 -3.14 6.70 11.38
N SER A 44 -3.67 6.40 10.19
CA SER A 44 -3.42 7.14 8.96
C SER A 44 -4.72 7.38 8.21
N ASN A 45 -5.03 8.65 7.96
CA ASN A 45 -6.09 9.05 7.03
C ASN A 45 -5.45 9.47 5.70
N VAL A 46 -5.26 8.49 4.83
CA VAL A 46 -4.64 8.67 3.52
C VAL A 46 -5.55 8.16 2.41
N ARG A 47 -5.45 8.78 1.24
CA ARG A 47 -6.03 8.25 0.01
C ARG A 47 -4.89 7.87 -0.92
N ILE A 48 -4.82 6.62 -1.33
CA ILE A 48 -3.71 6.15 -2.18
C ILE A 48 -4.09 6.25 -3.66
N ILE A 49 -3.15 6.71 -4.49
CA ILE A 49 -3.22 6.57 -5.95
C ILE A 49 -2.06 5.67 -6.36
N ALA A 50 -2.34 4.67 -7.19
CA ALA A 50 -1.33 3.74 -7.70
C ALA A 50 -1.37 3.68 -9.23
N ALA A 51 -0.21 3.45 -9.83
CA ALA A 51 -0.03 3.20 -11.25
C ALA A 51 0.88 1.98 -11.44
N THR A 52 0.75 1.30 -12.58
CA THR A 52 1.67 0.25 -13.02
C THR A 52 1.56 0.05 -14.53
N ASN A 53 2.65 -0.40 -15.14
CA ASN A 53 2.68 -0.79 -16.55
C ASN A 53 2.36 -2.29 -16.75
N LYS A 54 2.15 -3.06 -15.67
CA LYS A 54 1.79 -4.48 -15.74
C LYS A 54 0.29 -4.70 -15.86
N ASP A 55 -0.10 -5.77 -16.53
CA ASP A 55 -1.47 -6.27 -16.48
C ASP A 55 -1.68 -7.02 -15.16
N LEU A 56 -2.34 -6.37 -14.20
CA LEU A 56 -2.56 -6.96 -12.88
C LEU A 56 -3.47 -8.19 -12.93
N GLU A 57 -4.41 -8.29 -13.87
CA GLU A 57 -5.28 -9.45 -13.96
C GLU A 57 -4.49 -10.70 -14.37
N GLU A 58 -3.53 -10.54 -15.29
CA GLU A 58 -2.61 -11.61 -15.66
C GLU A 58 -1.67 -11.95 -14.50
N GLU A 59 -1.02 -10.95 -13.89
CA GLU A 59 -0.07 -11.19 -12.81
C GLU A 59 -0.72 -11.91 -11.60
N ILE A 60 -1.99 -11.59 -11.29
CA ILE A 60 -2.79 -12.31 -10.28
C ILE A 60 -3.05 -13.75 -10.69
N ARG A 61 -3.46 -13.98 -11.94
CA ARG A 61 -3.75 -15.33 -12.45
C ARG A 61 -2.52 -16.22 -12.42
N GLU A 62 -1.35 -15.65 -12.68
CA GLU A 62 -0.07 -16.35 -12.68
C GLU A 62 0.60 -16.41 -11.29
N GLY A 63 -0.02 -15.82 -10.25
CA GLY A 63 0.47 -15.84 -8.86
C GLY A 63 1.75 -15.03 -8.66
N ARG A 64 1.99 -14.03 -9.53
CA ARG A 64 3.13 -13.10 -9.46
C ARG A 64 2.79 -11.78 -8.78
N PHE A 65 1.51 -11.51 -8.56
CA PHE A 65 0.97 -10.38 -7.80
C PHE A 65 0.08 -10.87 -6.65
#